data_AF-A0A9E3TWM4-F1
#
_entry.id   AF-A0A9E3TWM4-F1
#
_cell.length_a   1.000
_cell.length_b   1.000
_cell.length_c   1.000
_cell.angle_alpha   90.00
_cell.angle_beta   90.00
_cell.angle_gamma   90.00
#
_symmetry.space_group_name_H-M   'P 1'
#
loop_
_entity.id
_entity.type
_entity.pdbx_description
1 polymer ?
#
loop_
_entity_poly.entity_id
_entity_poly.type
_entity_poly.pdbx_seq_one_letter_code
_entity_poly.pdbx_strand_id
1 'polypeptide(L)'
;MEYVNRRGQRYFVFQGKTKSGKPKYFASRKQNSDKAELVESLPESYELFENPADGLVHIRLRRASSIIEAERELVERLVLELS
;
A
#
# COMPACT_ATOMS: atom_id res chain seq x y z
N MET A 1 -6.10 -5.15 9.17
CA MET A 1 -5.85 -5.06 7.72
C MET A 1 -4.58 -5.83 7.39
N GLU A 2 -4.67 -6.69 6.39
CA GLU A 2 -3.58 -7.55 5.93
C GLU A 2 -3.38 -7.39 4.43
N TYR A 3 -2.15 -7.61 3.97
CA TYR A 3 -1.78 -7.56 2.57
C TYR A 3 -0.72 -8.62 2.27
N VAL A 4 -0.86 -9.31 1.13
CA VAL A 4 0.14 -10.26 0.65
C VAL A 4 0.78 -9.68 -0.59
N ASN A 5 2.11 -9.49 -0.56
CA ASN A 5 2.84 -8.93 -1.69
C ASN A 5 2.99 -9.93 -2.84
N ARG A 6 3.53 -9.49 -3.99
CA ARG A 6 3.77 -10.37 -5.15
C ARG A 6 4.67 -11.58 -4.86
N ARG A 7 5.41 -11.55 -3.75
CA ARG A 7 6.31 -12.61 -3.30
C ARG A 7 5.66 -13.58 -2.30
N GLY A 8 4.35 -13.45 -2.05
CA GLY A 8 3.62 -14.29 -1.09
C GLY A 8 3.87 -13.94 0.38
N GLN A 9 4.53 -12.82 0.67
CA GLN A 9 4.84 -12.40 2.04
C GLN A 9 3.69 -11.60 2.62
N ARG A 10 3.25 -11.98 3.82
CA ARG A 10 2.16 -11.33 4.53
C ARG A 10 2.64 -10.12 5.32
N TYR A 11 1.90 -9.02 5.20
CA TYR A 11 2.10 -7.77 5.90
C TYR A 11 0.82 -7.40 6.65
N PHE A 12 1.00 -6.79 7.80
CA PHE A 12 -0.01 -6.24 8.68
C PHE A 12 0.18 -4.73 8.75
N VAL A 13 -0.92 -3.98 8.74
CA VAL A 13 -0.89 -2.52 8.75
C VAL A 13 -1.15 -2.01 10.16
N PHE A 14 -0.30 -1.10 10.62
CA PHE A 14 -0.37 -0.52 11.96
C PHE A 14 -0.43 0.99 11.94
N GLN A 15 -1.04 1.55 12.98
CA GLN A 15 -1.02 2.96 13.32
C GLN A 15 -0.24 3.16 14.61
N GLY A 16 0.93 3.78 14.48
CA GLY A 16 1.69 4.32 15.60
C GLY A 16 1.55 5.83 15.69
N LYS A 17 2.42 6.44 16.50
CA LYS A 17 2.55 7.90 16.60
C LYS A 17 3.96 8.32 16.22
N THR A 18 4.10 9.47 15.55
CA THR A 18 5.40 10.12 15.36
C THR A 18 5.91 10.70 16.69
N LYS A 19 7.15 11.19 16.72
CA LYS A 19 7.70 11.90 17.89
C LYS A 19 6.86 13.11 18.31
N SER A 20 6.16 13.74 17.37
CA SER A 20 5.25 14.87 17.60
C SER A 20 3.80 14.45 17.88
N GLY A 21 3.53 13.16 18.07
CA GLY A 21 2.20 12.64 18.39
C GLY A 21 1.26 12.45 17.20
N LYS A 22 1.65 12.85 15.98
CA LYS A 22 0.84 12.69 14.77
C LYS A 22 0.72 11.20 14.40
N PRO A 23 -0.42 10.77 13.82
CA PRO A 23 -0.56 9.38 13.38
C PRO A 23 0.49 9.04 12.33
N LYS A 24 1.12 7.86 12.48
CA LYS A 24 2.05 7.29 11.52
C LYS A 24 1.58 5.89 11.16
N TYR A 25 1.34 5.67 9.87
CA TYR A 25 0.98 4.37 9.34
C TYR A 25 2.22 3.66 8.80
N PHE A 26 2.30 2.35 9.01
CA PHE A 26 3.37 1.51 8.46
C PHE A 26 2.92 0.06 8.30
N ALA A 27 3.60 -0.67 7.42
CA ALA A 27 3.38 -2.09 7.21
C ALA A 27 4.53 -2.89 7.86
N SER A 28 4.21 -4.05 8.43
CA SER A 28 5.19 -4.95 9.05
C SER A 28 4.80 -6.40 8.81
N ARG A 29 5.79 -7.30 8.72
CA ARG A 29 5.55 -8.75 8.64
C ARG A 29 5.26 -9.38 10.00
N LYS A 30 5.47 -8.65 11.09
CA LYS A 30 5.08 -9.08 12.45
C LYS A 30 3.60 -8.82 12.64
N GLN A 31 2.90 -9.78 13.24
CA GLN A 31 1.46 -9.70 13.50
C GLN A 31 1.12 -8.76 14.67
N ASN A 32 2.10 -8.45 15.53
CA ASN A 32 1.94 -7.55 16.66
C ASN A 32 3.02 -6.45 16.69
N SER A 33 2.74 -5.40 17.45
CA SER A 33 3.64 -4.27 17.68
C SER A 33 3.39 -3.70 19.07
N ASP A 34 4.44 -3.51 19.87
CA ASP A 34 4.31 -2.94 21.23
C ASP A 34 4.04 -1.42 21.22
N LYS A 35 4.20 -0.78 20.05
CA LYS A 35 4.19 0.69 19.92
C LYS A 35 3.10 1.21 18.97
N ALA A 36 2.28 0.32 18.42
CA ALA A 36 1.31 0.65 17.40
C ALA A 36 0.16 -0.35 17.39
N GLU A 37 -1.03 0.11 17.03
CA GLU A 37 -2.24 -0.70 16.98
C GLU A 37 -2.50 -1.17 15.54
N LEU A 38 -3.03 -2.39 15.39
CA LEU A 38 -3.43 -2.91 14.09
C LEU A 38 -4.64 -2.09 13.60
N VAL A 39 -4.60 -1.65 12.35
CA VAL A 39 -5.73 -0.92 11.76
C VAL A 39 -6.56 -1.79 10.84
N GLU A 40 -7.85 -1.53 10.77
CA GLU A 40 -8.77 -2.21 9.84
C GLU A 40 -8.81 -1.56 8.46
N SER A 41 -8.55 -0.26 8.38
CA SER A 41 -8.51 0.51 7.13
C SER A 41 -7.45 1.60 7.17
N LEU A 42 -7.04 2.06 5.99
CA LEU A 42 -6.18 3.23 5.82
C LEU A 42 -7.04 4.46 5.44
N PRO A 43 -6.68 5.67 5.87
CA PRO A 43 -7.28 6.89 5.34
C PRO A 43 -7.02 6.98 3.83
N GLU A 44 -7.95 7.58 3.08
CA GLU A 44 -7.90 7.70 1.61
C GLU A 44 -6.64 8.38 1.09
N SER A 45 -6.08 9.31 1.87
CA SER A 45 -4.83 10.01 1.56
C SER A 45 -3.59 9.11 1.63
N TYR A 46 -3.72 7.86 2.08
CA TYR A 46 -2.65 6.87 2.13
C TYR A 46 -2.93 5.68 1.23
N GLU A 47 -1.86 5.03 0.80
CA GLU A 47 -1.91 3.79 0.04
C GLU A 47 -0.85 2.81 0.53
N LEU A 48 -1.16 1.51 0.38
CA LEU A 48 -0.15 0.47 0.37
C LEU A 48 0.63 0.57 -0.93
N PHE A 49 1.95 0.71 -0.82
CA PHE A 49 2.83 0.72 -1.96
C PHE A 49 3.79 -0.46 -1.87
N GLU A 50 3.72 -1.35 -2.84
CA GLU A 50 4.70 -2.41 -3.02
C GLU A 50 5.84 -1.91 -3.91
N ASN A 51 7.05 -1.84 -3.36
CA ASN A 51 8.23 -1.40 -4.08
C ASN A 51 8.57 -2.38 -5.22
N PRO A 52 8.63 -1.91 -6.49
CA PRO A 52 8.95 -2.76 -7.63
C PRO A 52 10.30 -3.47 -7.56
N ALA A 53 11.29 -2.89 -6.88
CA ALA A 53 12.66 -3.40 -6.87
C ALA A 53 12.83 -4.65 -5.99
N ASP A 54 12.15 -4.71 -4.84
CA ASP A 54 12.39 -5.75 -3.82
C ASP A 54 11.10 -6.42 -3.30
N GLY A 55 9.93 -5.90 -3.66
CA GLY A 55 8.63 -6.34 -3.19
C GLY A 55 8.30 -5.90 -1.76
N LEU A 56 9.07 -5.00 -1.15
CA LEU A 56 8.77 -4.48 0.18
C LEU A 56 7.52 -3.60 0.16
N VAL A 57 6.68 -3.78 1.17
CA VAL A 57 5.43 -3.06 1.32
C VAL A 57 5.60 -1.89 2.28
N HIS A 58 5.21 -0.71 1.84
CA HIS A 58 5.26 0.53 2.59
C HIS A 58 3.89 1.19 2.62
N ILE A 59 3.66 2.04 3.63
CA ILE A 59 2.54 2.98 3.62
C ILE A 59 3.09 4.33 3.20
N ARG A 60 2.47 4.95 2.22
CA ARG A 60 2.83 6.30 1.74
C ARG A 60 1.58 7.11 1.47
N LEU A 61 1.77 8.42 1.29
CA LEU A 61 0.70 9.27 0.77
C LEU A 61 0.36 8.86 -0.66
N ARG A 62 -0.93 8.76 -0.96
CA ARG A 62 -1.44 8.52 -2.31
C ARG A 62 -0.95 9.64 -3.21
N ARG A 63 -0.32 9.27 -4.31
CA ARG A 63 0.09 10.21 -5.36
C ARG A 63 -0.93 10.15 -6.48
N ALA A 64 -1.22 11.31 -7.10
CA ALA A 64 -1.97 11.31 -8.34
C ALA A 64 -1.19 10.49 -9.38
N SER A 65 -1.91 9.61 -10.09
CA SER A 65 -1.34 8.88 -11.20
C SER A 65 -0.86 9.86 -12.26
N SER A 66 0.33 9.62 -12.82
CA SER A 66 0.77 10.34 -14.03
C SER A 66 0.13 9.77 -15.30
N ILE A 67 -0.39 8.55 -15.22
CA ILE A 67 -1.14 7.89 -16.30
C ILE A 67 -2.54 8.49 -16.29
N ILE A 68 -2.96 9.07 -17.41
CA ILE A 68 -4.31 9.62 -17.57
C ILE A 68 -5.31 8.51 -17.89
N GLU A 69 -6.60 8.77 -17.66
CA GLU A 69 -7.66 7.77 -17.89
C GLU A 69 -7.65 7.23 -19.33
N ALA A 70 -7.43 8.08 -20.34
CA ALA A 70 -7.38 7.64 -21.74
C ALA A 70 -6.22 6.66 -22.02
N GLU A 71 -5.05 6.85 -21.38
CA GLU A 71 -3.92 5.92 -21.50
C GLU A 71 -4.25 4.58 -20.83
N ARG A 72 -4.95 4.64 -19.69
CA ARG A 72 -5.39 3.45 -18.97
C ARG A 72 -6.40 2.64 -19.79
N GLU A 73 -7.44 3.29 -20.31
CA GLU A 73 -8.47 2.67 -21.16
C GLU A 73 -7.86 2.02 -22.40
N LEU A 74 -6.88 2.68 -23.03
CA LEU A 74 -6.16 2.13 -24.18
C LEU A 74 -5.44 0.84 -23.83
N VAL A 75 -4.71 0.80 -22.72
CA VAL A 75 -3.98 -0.40 -22.28
C VAL A 75 -4.96 -1.53 -21.92
N GLU A 76 -6.04 -1.23 -21.20
CA GLU A 76 -7.07 -2.21 -20.81
C GLU A 76 -7.70 -2.86 -22.05
N ARG A 77 -8.04 -2.07 -23.07
CA ARG A 77 -8.56 -2.58 -24.35
C ARG A 77 -7.57 -3.50 -25.05
N LEU A 78 -6.31 -3.08 -25.16
CA LEU A 78 -5.29 -3.85 -25.87
C LEU A 78 -4.96 -5.18 -25.19
N VAL A 79 -4.97 -5.22 -23.85
CA VAL A 79 -4.78 -6.48 -23.11
C VAL A 79 -5.92 -7.46 -23.43
N LEU A 80 -7.16 -7.00 -23.48
CA LEU A 80 -8.31 -7.85 -23.81
C LEU A 80 -8.28 -8.38 -25.25
N GLU A 81 -7.82 -7.57 -26.20
CA GLU A 81 -7.71 -7.99 -27.61
C GLU A 81 -6.60 -9.04 -27.84
N LEU A 82 -5.60 -9.10 -26.94
CA LEU A 82 -4.42 -9.98 -27.06
C LEU A 82 -4.46 -11.21 -26.12
N SER A 83 -5.51 -11.36 -25.31
CA SER A 83 -5.70 -12.48 -24.36
C SER A 83 -6.57 -13.58 -24.95
#